data_AF-A0A3S2UV73-F1
#
_entry.id   AF-A0A3S2UV73-F1
#
_cell.length_a   1.000
_cell.length_b   1.000
_cell.length_c   1.000
_cell.angle_alpha   90.00
_cell.angle_beta   90.00
_cell.angle_gamma   90.00
#
_symmetry.space_group_name_H-M   'P 1'
#
loop_
_entity.id
_entity.type
_entity.pdbx_description
1 polymer ?
#
loop_
_entity_poly.entity_id
_entity_poly.type
_entity_poly.pdbx_seq_one_letter_code
_entity_poly.pdbx_strand_id
1 'polypeptide(L)'
;MKKILSFIFAICLFSLSGFSTNAAEVKNTPNQAADHLILSVLGDEINRAVASYYKQEDPNSFFIKYGHGNSKDFVNVIQSEKGNELDYNYVVKVNITPQKKGALGKDTISFGIDQSNQSGNMKIKLLDYKHVDPKDK
;
A
#
# COMPACT_ATOMS: atom_id res chain seq x y z
N MET A 1 -22.42 14.80 67.05
CA MET A 1 -22.31 15.05 65.59
C MET A 1 -21.07 14.36 65.05
N LYS A 2 -21.22 13.65 63.93
CA LYS A 2 -20.15 13.11 63.05
C LYS A 2 -19.33 11.95 63.64
N LYS A 3 -19.06 10.83 62.96
CA LYS A 3 -19.50 10.21 61.70
C LYS A 3 -19.23 8.71 61.88
N ILE A 4 -20.14 7.87 61.41
CA ILE A 4 -20.12 6.42 61.54
C ILE A 4 -18.97 5.85 60.68
N LEU A 5 -18.11 5.09 61.34
CA LEU A 5 -17.02 4.32 60.74
C LEU A 5 -17.56 2.94 60.32
N SER A 6 -16.94 2.39 59.29
CA SER A 6 -17.07 1.02 58.77
C SER A 6 -18.14 0.83 57.69
N PHE A 7 -17.83 1.35 56.49
CA PHE A 7 -18.41 0.85 55.25
C PHE A 7 -17.71 -0.45 54.86
N ILE A 8 -18.55 -1.42 54.57
CA ILE A 8 -18.30 -2.82 54.24
C ILE A 8 -17.36 -2.92 53.02
N PHE A 9 -16.25 -3.64 53.20
CA PHE A 9 -15.34 -4.06 52.13
C PHE A 9 -16.01 -5.20 51.34
N ALA A 10 -17.00 -4.84 50.53
CA ALA A 10 -17.73 -5.77 49.67
C ALA A 10 -16.92 -6.03 48.39
N ILE A 11 -16.17 -7.12 48.42
CA ILE A 11 -16.06 -8.14 47.36
C ILE A 11 -16.51 -7.65 45.98
N CYS A 12 -15.54 -7.29 45.15
CA CYS A 12 -15.60 -7.45 43.70
C CYS A 12 -14.30 -8.11 43.24
N LEU A 13 -14.04 -9.32 43.76
CA LEU A 13 -13.27 -10.32 43.01
C LEU A 13 -14.24 -10.99 42.02
N PHE A 14 -14.68 -10.22 41.01
CA PHE A 14 -15.18 -10.81 39.77
C PHE A 14 -13.96 -11.08 38.89
N SER A 15 -13.48 -12.32 38.99
CA SER A 15 -13.04 -13.13 37.86
C SER A 15 -12.62 -12.36 36.61
N LEU A 16 -11.34 -11.93 36.58
CA LEU A 16 -10.61 -11.74 35.31
C LEU A 16 -10.39 -13.12 34.68
N SER A 17 -11.42 -13.65 34.05
CA SER A 17 -11.29 -14.78 33.13
C SER A 17 -11.75 -14.32 31.75
N GLY A 18 -10.78 -14.22 30.84
CA GLY A 18 -10.99 -14.46 29.43
C GLY A 18 -11.54 -13.29 28.62
N PHE A 19 -10.68 -12.32 28.32
CA PHE A 19 -10.53 -11.89 26.93
C PHE A 19 -9.02 -11.77 26.66
N SER A 20 -8.39 -12.90 26.30
CA SER A 20 -7.28 -12.79 25.36
C SER A 20 -7.89 -12.22 24.10
N THR A 21 -7.78 -10.91 23.92
CA THR A 21 -7.83 -10.35 22.58
C THR A 21 -6.73 -11.07 21.82
N ASN A 22 -7.10 -12.03 20.98
CA ASN A 22 -6.30 -12.36 19.81
C ASN A 22 -6.34 -11.09 18.94
N ALA A 23 -5.65 -10.04 19.38
CA ALA A 23 -5.05 -9.12 18.46
C ALA A 23 -4.09 -10.00 17.69
N ALA A 24 -4.54 -10.51 16.54
CA ALA A 24 -3.62 -11.01 15.54
C ALA A 24 -2.53 -9.95 15.46
N GLU A 25 -1.30 -10.30 15.83
CA GLU A 25 -0.17 -9.42 15.63
C GLU A 25 -0.11 -9.15 14.13
N VAL A 26 -0.77 -8.08 13.70
CA VAL A 26 -0.51 -7.49 12.41
C VAL A 26 0.89 -6.95 12.57
N LYS A 27 1.88 -7.77 12.22
CA LYS A 27 3.27 -7.35 12.03
C LYS A 27 3.26 -6.36 10.87
N ASN A 28 2.81 -5.14 11.15
CA ASN A 28 2.96 -3.98 10.30
C ASN A 28 4.45 -3.72 10.23
N THR A 29 5.12 -4.38 9.28
CA THR A 29 6.52 -4.07 8.97
C THR A 29 6.57 -2.61 8.49
N PRO A 30 7.56 -1.80 8.88
CA PRO A 30 7.66 -0.39 8.50
C PRO A 30 7.49 -0.13 6.98
N ASN A 31 7.86 -1.10 6.14
CA ASN A 31 7.68 -1.05 4.69
C ASN A 31 6.21 -0.97 4.27
N GLN A 32 5.28 -1.64 4.97
CA GLN A 32 3.88 -1.64 4.57
C GLN A 32 3.23 -0.26 4.66
N ALA A 33 3.54 0.53 5.70
CA ALA A 33 2.99 1.87 5.84
C ALA A 33 3.54 2.83 4.77
N ALA A 34 4.85 2.74 4.49
CA ALA A 34 5.48 3.51 3.43
C ALA A 34 4.92 3.14 2.05
N ASP A 35 4.78 1.84 1.77
CA ASP A 35 4.21 1.34 0.54
C ASP A 35 2.76 1.81 0.37
N HIS A 36 1.94 1.73 1.44
CA HIS A 36 0.56 2.23 1.41
C HIS A 36 0.49 3.73 1.12
N LEU A 37 1.40 4.53 1.69
CA LEU A 37 1.46 5.96 1.40
C LEU A 37 1.84 6.21 -0.07
N ILE A 38 2.83 5.49 -0.60
CA ILE A 38 3.23 5.61 -2.01
C ILE A 38 2.05 5.21 -2.91
N LEU A 39 1.37 4.11 -2.60
CA LEU A 39 0.18 3.68 -3.33
C LEU A 39 -0.96 4.69 -3.25
N SER A 40 -1.16 5.37 -2.12
CA SER A 40 -2.21 6.39 -2.01
C SER A 40 -1.89 7.63 -2.84
N VAL A 41 -0.61 7.99 -2.98
CA VAL A 41 -0.16 9.09 -3.85
C VAL A 41 -0.28 8.70 -5.33
N LEU A 42 0.03 7.45 -5.68
CA LEU A 42 0.08 6.98 -7.07
C LEU A 42 -1.23 6.35 -7.58
N GLY A 43 -2.24 6.19 -6.72
CA GLY A 43 -3.45 5.40 -7.01
C GLY A 43 -4.15 5.79 -8.32
N ASP A 44 -4.33 7.09 -8.56
CA ASP A 44 -4.98 7.58 -9.78
C ASP A 44 -4.13 7.37 -11.04
N GLU A 45 -2.80 7.44 -10.91
CA GLU A 45 -1.89 7.17 -12.02
C GLU A 45 -1.83 5.67 -12.34
N ILE A 46 -1.88 4.82 -11.30
CA ILE A 46 -1.97 3.37 -11.43
C ILE A 46 -3.26 2.98 -12.14
N ASN A 47 -4.42 3.49 -11.69
CA ASN A 47 -5.72 3.21 -12.31
C ASN A 47 -5.74 3.62 -13.78
N ARG A 48 -5.22 4.82 -14.11
CA ARG A 48 -5.11 5.30 -15.50
C ARG A 48 -4.18 4.44 -16.35
N ALA A 49 -3.02 4.04 -15.83
CA ALA A 49 -2.09 3.19 -16.55
C ALA A 49 -2.70 1.82 -16.88
N VAL A 50 -3.40 1.19 -15.91
CA VAL A 50 -4.12 -0.07 -16.13
C VAL A 50 -5.25 0.11 -17.14
N ALA A 51 -6.07 1.14 -17.00
CA ALA A 51 -7.16 1.43 -17.93
C ALA A 51 -6.66 1.61 -19.36
N SER A 52 -5.59 2.37 -19.53
CA SER A 52 -4.95 2.61 -20.82
C SER A 52 -4.42 1.30 -21.44
N TYR A 53 -3.72 0.47 -20.66
CA TYR A 53 -3.17 -0.79 -21.15
C TYR A 53 -4.27 -1.76 -21.63
N TYR A 54 -5.29 -1.96 -20.81
CA TYR A 54 -6.43 -2.84 -21.15
C TYR A 54 -7.51 -2.16 -22.00
N LYS A 55 -7.25 -0.95 -22.52
CA LYS A 55 -8.15 -0.18 -23.39
C LYS A 55 -9.56 -0.02 -22.82
N GLN A 56 -9.68 0.30 -21.54
CA GLN A 56 -10.97 0.62 -20.92
C GLN A 56 -11.14 2.13 -20.81
N GLU A 57 -12.36 2.58 -21.07
CA GLU A 57 -12.74 4.00 -20.92
C GLU A 57 -12.91 4.40 -19.45
N ASP A 58 -13.37 3.46 -18.60
CA ASP A 58 -13.52 3.69 -17.16
C ASP A 58 -12.36 3.07 -16.37
N PRO A 59 -11.51 3.89 -15.71
CA PRO A 59 -10.42 3.42 -14.85
C PRO A 59 -10.87 2.61 -13.62
N ASN A 60 -12.14 2.74 -13.23
CA ASN A 60 -12.72 1.99 -12.10
C ASN A 60 -13.32 0.65 -12.53
N SER A 61 -13.23 0.29 -13.82
CA SER A 61 -13.74 -0.98 -14.33
C SER A 61 -12.89 -2.20 -13.93
N PHE A 62 -11.81 -1.98 -13.17
CA PHE A 62 -10.92 -2.99 -12.64
C PHE A 62 -10.79 -2.90 -11.12
N PHE A 63 -10.57 -4.04 -10.49
CA PHE A 63 -10.09 -4.14 -9.13
C PHE A 63 -8.59 -4.43 -9.15
N ILE A 64 -7.78 -3.58 -8.52
CA ILE A 64 -6.32 -3.75 -8.47
C ILE A 64 -5.95 -4.40 -7.15
N LYS A 65 -5.38 -5.60 -7.21
CA LYS A 65 -4.72 -6.22 -6.06
C LYS A 65 -3.26 -5.80 -6.02
N TYR A 66 -2.84 -5.28 -4.87
CA TYR A 66 -1.45 -4.98 -4.59
C TYR A 66 -0.79 -6.21 -3.95
N GLY A 67 0.33 -6.65 -4.53
CA GLY A 67 1.07 -7.81 -4.05
C GLY A 67 0.45 -9.18 -4.37
N HIS A 68 1.31 -10.20 -4.49
CA HIS A 68 0.90 -11.60 -4.56
C HIS A 68 2.00 -12.51 -3.97
N GLY A 69 1.70 -13.23 -2.88
CA GLY A 69 2.60 -14.19 -2.23
C GLY A 69 3.56 -13.58 -1.21
N ASN A 70 4.64 -14.31 -0.88
CA ASN A 70 5.66 -13.93 0.11
C ASN A 70 6.59 -12.78 -0.35
N SER A 71 6.28 -12.08 -1.45
CA SER A 71 7.09 -10.97 -1.94
C SER A 71 6.88 -9.78 -1.02
N LYS A 72 7.89 -9.45 -0.23
CA LYS A 72 7.84 -8.42 0.80
C LYS A 72 7.68 -6.99 0.26
N ASP A 73 7.87 -6.76 -1.04
CA ASP A 73 7.96 -5.41 -1.61
C ASP A 73 7.09 -5.30 -2.88
N PHE A 74 5.85 -4.85 -2.74
CA PHE A 74 4.96 -4.53 -3.87
C PHE A 74 5.21 -3.13 -4.43
N VAL A 75 5.92 -2.29 -3.67
CA VAL A 75 6.50 -1.04 -4.12
C VAL A 75 8.02 -1.15 -4.01
N ASN A 76 8.73 -0.71 -5.03
CA ASN A 76 10.18 -0.58 -5.01
C ASN A 76 10.55 0.83 -5.45
N VAL A 77 11.26 1.57 -4.61
CA VAL A 77 11.70 2.94 -4.86
C VAL A 77 13.21 2.95 -5.12
N ILE A 78 13.60 3.45 -6.28
CA ILE A 78 15.00 3.66 -6.67
C ILE A 78 15.25 5.16 -6.67
N GLN A 79 16.19 5.63 -5.85
CA GLN A 79 16.57 7.03 -5.80
C GLN A 79 17.73 7.30 -6.76
N SER A 80 17.74 8.47 -7.39
CA SER A 80 18.90 8.94 -8.17
C SER A 80 20.05 9.26 -7.21
N GLU A 81 21.20 8.62 -7.41
CA GLU A 81 22.40 8.80 -6.59
C GLU A 81 23.62 9.07 -7.47
N LYS A 82 24.65 9.69 -6.89
CA LYS A 82 25.91 9.95 -7.60
C LYS A 82 26.53 8.64 -8.10
N GLY A 83 26.59 8.45 -9.42
CA GLY A 83 27.08 7.21 -10.06
C GLY A 83 25.96 6.30 -10.60
N ASN A 84 24.69 6.61 -10.32
CA ASN A 84 23.51 6.01 -10.93
C ASN A 84 22.47 7.13 -11.14
N GLU A 85 22.80 8.06 -12.03
CA GLU A 85 21.93 9.20 -12.34
C GLU A 85 20.71 8.70 -13.12
N LEU A 86 19.55 8.88 -12.52
CA LEU A 86 18.26 8.69 -13.16
C LEU A 86 17.81 10.02 -13.78
N ASP A 87 17.02 9.95 -14.84
CA ASP A 87 16.35 11.12 -15.45
C ASP A 87 15.35 11.81 -14.50
N TYR A 88 15.02 11.17 -13.38
CA TYR A 88 14.07 11.65 -12.36
C TYR A 88 14.67 11.54 -10.96
N ASN A 89 14.19 12.33 -10.00
CA ASN A 89 14.65 12.22 -8.60
C ASN A 89 14.43 10.80 -8.04
N TYR A 90 13.31 10.16 -8.40
CA TYR A 90 12.97 8.81 -8.01
C TYR A 90 12.35 8.02 -9.17
N VAL A 91 12.59 6.70 -9.19
CA VAL A 91 11.84 5.74 -9.99
C VAL A 91 11.11 4.77 -9.06
N VAL A 92 9.78 4.76 -9.13
CA VAL A 92 8.92 3.89 -8.33
C VAL A 92 8.36 2.78 -9.20
N LYS A 93 8.62 1.53 -8.82
CA LYS A 93 8.05 0.34 -9.45
C LYS A 93 6.96 -0.25 -8.57
N VAL A 94 5.78 -0.47 -9.16
CA VAL A 94 4.62 -1.03 -8.46
C VAL A 94 4.22 -2.33 -9.11
N ASN A 95 4.14 -3.40 -8.31
CA ASN A 95 3.69 -4.71 -8.75
C ASN A 95 2.22 -4.92 -8.38
N ILE A 96 1.39 -5.15 -9.38
CA ILE A 96 -0.06 -5.27 -9.24
C ILE A 96 -0.62 -6.52 -9.91
N THR A 97 -1.85 -6.86 -9.57
CA THR A 97 -2.65 -7.91 -10.22
C THR A 97 -4.04 -7.35 -10.50
N PRO A 98 -4.28 -6.77 -11.68
CA PRO A 98 -5.59 -6.25 -12.04
C PRO A 98 -6.60 -7.39 -12.23
N GLN A 99 -7.85 -7.12 -11.86
CA GLN A 99 -8.95 -8.09 -11.86
C GLN A 99 -10.23 -7.48 -12.41
N LYS A 100 -11.04 -8.30 -13.10
CA LYS A 100 -12.40 -7.93 -13.54
C LYS A 100 -13.40 -9.07 -13.33
N LYS A 101 -13.19 -10.19 -14.02
CA LYS A 101 -13.93 -11.47 -13.84
C LYS A 101 -12.98 -12.62 -13.49
N GLY A 102 -11.80 -12.27 -13.00
CA GLY A 102 -10.62 -13.13 -12.86
C GLY A 102 -9.36 -12.27 -12.87
N ALA A 103 -8.22 -12.84 -12.52
CA ALA A 103 -6.94 -12.17 -12.65
C ALA A 103 -6.61 -11.98 -14.14
N LEU A 104 -6.25 -10.75 -14.52
CA LEU A 104 -5.91 -10.43 -15.90
C LEU A 104 -4.44 -10.65 -16.21
N GLY A 105 -3.57 -10.57 -15.20
CA GLY A 105 -2.13 -10.74 -15.32
C GLY A 105 -1.41 -10.31 -14.05
N LYS A 106 -0.09 -10.39 -14.06
CA LYS A 106 0.78 -9.69 -13.10
C LYS A 106 1.45 -8.55 -13.84
N ASP A 107 1.22 -7.33 -13.37
CA ASP A 107 1.71 -6.15 -14.05
C ASP A 107 2.72 -5.41 -13.18
N THR A 108 3.77 -4.88 -13.80
CA THR A 108 4.75 -4.01 -13.16
C THR A 108 4.69 -2.66 -13.84
N ILE A 109 4.37 -1.63 -13.07
CA ILE A 109 4.28 -0.25 -13.54
C ILE A 109 5.46 0.54 -12.99
N SER A 110 6.18 1.26 -13.84
CA SER A 110 7.31 2.11 -13.42
C SER A 110 6.97 3.58 -13.62
N PHE A 111 7.11 4.39 -12.58
CA PHE A 111 6.88 5.84 -12.58
C PHE A 111 8.16 6.59 -12.26
N GLY A 112 8.43 7.65 -13.02
CA GLY A 112 9.44 8.65 -12.70
C GLY A 112 8.79 9.78 -11.91
N ILE A 113 9.42 10.17 -10.80
CA ILE A 113 8.90 11.20 -9.90
C ILE A 113 9.95 12.29 -9.74
N ASP A 114 9.57 13.51 -10.11
CA ASP A 114 10.33 14.72 -9.82
C ASP A 114 9.62 15.57 -8.78
N GLN A 115 10.37 15.95 -7.76
CA GLN A 115 9.94 17.00 -6.84
C GLN A 115 10.53 18.31 -7.36
N SER A 116 9.70 19.14 -8.00
CA SER A 116 10.15 20.46 -8.42
C SER A 116 10.23 21.38 -7.19
N ASN A 117 11.45 21.83 -6.86
CA ASN A 117 11.79 22.59 -5.66
C ASN A 117 11.08 23.95 -5.51
N GLN A 118 10.21 24.37 -6.43
CA GLN A 118 9.68 25.75 -6.48
C GLN A 118 8.16 25.87 -6.41
N SER A 119 7.39 24.78 -6.48
CA SER A 119 5.91 24.88 -6.50
C SER A 119 5.19 23.84 -5.67
N GLY A 120 5.90 22.94 -4.97
CA GLY A 120 5.28 21.85 -4.20
C GLY A 120 4.55 20.79 -5.03
N ASN A 121 4.50 20.96 -6.36
CA ASN A 121 3.83 20.03 -7.27
C ASN A 121 4.78 18.88 -7.63
N MET A 122 4.40 17.67 -7.22
CA MET A 122 5.04 16.43 -7.63
C MET A 122 4.70 16.16 -9.11
N LYS A 123 5.72 16.00 -9.95
CA LYS A 123 5.53 15.55 -11.34
C LYS A 123 5.70 14.04 -11.39
N ILE A 124 4.66 13.34 -11.81
CA ILE A 124 4.67 11.88 -11.98
C ILE A 124 4.58 11.59 -13.48
N LYS A 125 5.43 10.70 -13.98
CA LYS A 125 5.42 10.26 -15.37
C LYS A 125 5.50 8.75 -15.45
N LEU A 126 4.59 8.13 -16.23
CA LEU A 126 4.68 6.72 -16.56
C LEU A 126 5.93 6.49 -17.45
N LEU A 127 6.83 5.62 -16.99
CA LEU A 127 8.04 5.24 -17.71
C LEU A 127 7.86 3.94 -18.48
N ASP A 128 7.21 2.96 -17.84
CA ASP A 128 7.08 1.62 -18.39
C ASP A 128 5.87 0.89 -17.80
N TYR A 129 5.31 -0.02 -18.59
CA TYR A 129 4.24 -0.94 -18.20
C TYR A 129 4.56 -2.34 -18.72
N LYS A 130 4.88 -3.26 -17.83
CA LYS A 130 5.13 -4.66 -18.16
C LYS A 130 3.97 -5.52 -17.72
N HIS A 131 3.50 -6.37 -18.61
CA HIS A 131 2.44 -7.34 -18.35
C HIS A 131 3.00 -8.75 -18.44
N VAL A 132 2.60 -9.60 -17.49
CA VAL A 132 2.85 -11.04 -17.52
C VAL A 132 1.50 -11.74 -17.53
N ASP A 133 1.25 -12.46 -18.63
CA ASP A 133 0.01 -13.19 -18.83
C ASP A 133 -0.17 -14.25 -17.73
N PRO A 134 -1.41 -14.50 -17.24
CA PRO A 134 -1.67 -15.51 -16.22
C PRO A 134 -1.24 -16.93 -16.62
N LYS A 135 -1.12 -17.17 -17.93
CA LYS A 135 -0.78 -18.46 -18.54
C LYS A 135 0.72 -18.71 -18.67
N ASP A 136 1.55 -17.69 -18.51
CA ASP A 136 3.00 -17.77 -18.68
C ASP A 136 3.72 -18.19 -17.38
N LYS A 137 3.09 -19.09 -16.60
CA LYS A 137 3.61 -19.61 -15.33
C LYS A 137 3.99 -21.08 -15.40
#